data_AF-B4MAM1-F1
#
_entry.id   AF-B4MAM1-F1
#
_cell.length_a   1.000
_cell.length_b   1.000
_cell.length_c   1.000
_cell.angle_alpha   90.00
_cell.angle_beta   90.00
_cell.angle_gamma   90.00
#
_symmetry.space_group_name_H-M   'P 1'
#
loop_
_entity.id
_entity.type
_entity.pdbx_description
1 polymer ?
#
loop_
_entity_poly.entity_id
_entity_poly.type
_entity_poly.pdbx_seq_one_letter_code
_entity_poly.pdbx_strand_id
1 'polypeptide(L)'
;MDYSTARTCLLGFIFVICMGISRATPPFHSYLYNPQYCSDTLSGRQLYVGEVFTRSGQCVRVQCLGTLQLWEDSCKVPGALKGACNVLPPTEANEDYPRCCPMYECKTYESNAQGELEQTNTYDHTGNLRKSHVTELIVISKDRRPGAPDIPAAPARKYHV
;
A
#
# COMPACT_ATOMS: atom_id res chain seq x y z
N MET A 1 94.95 -12.77 21.80
CA MET A 1 94.26 -13.37 20.64
C MET A 1 93.13 -14.31 21.09
N ASP A 2 92.29 -13.81 22.01
CA ASP A 2 90.87 -13.46 21.78
C ASP A 2 89.92 -14.51 21.20
N TYR A 3 89.72 -15.60 21.95
CA TYR A 3 88.59 -16.53 21.75
C TYR A 3 87.32 -16.12 22.51
N SER A 4 87.42 -15.13 23.42
CA SER A 4 86.33 -14.74 24.33
C SER A 4 85.38 -13.71 23.73
N THR A 5 85.90 -12.77 22.93
CA THR A 5 85.12 -11.69 22.27
C THR A 5 84.28 -12.16 21.09
N ALA A 6 84.68 -13.24 20.41
CA ALA A 6 83.92 -13.81 19.29
C ALA A 6 82.60 -14.48 19.74
N ARG A 7 82.59 -15.09 20.93
CA ARG A 7 81.40 -15.77 21.48
C ARG A 7 80.33 -14.80 21.96
N THR A 8 80.72 -13.67 22.53
CA THR A 8 79.78 -12.63 22.99
C THR A 8 79.13 -11.88 21.82
N CYS A 9 79.85 -11.65 20.72
CA CYS A 9 79.25 -11.06 19.51
C CYS A 9 78.24 -12.00 18.81
N LEU A 10 78.51 -13.30 18.76
CA LEU A 10 77.61 -14.29 18.16
C LEU A 10 76.30 -14.44 18.96
N LEU A 11 76.37 -14.39 20.28
CA LEU A 11 75.19 -14.43 21.15
C LEU A 11 74.34 -13.14 21.04
N GLY A 12 74.98 -11.98 20.87
CA GLY A 12 74.27 -10.71 20.63
C GLY A 12 73.53 -10.70 19.30
N PHE A 13 74.12 -11.28 18.24
CA PHE A 13 73.49 -11.35 16.91
C PHE A 13 72.25 -12.27 16.88
N ILE A 14 72.29 -13.40 17.59
CA ILE A 14 71.14 -14.32 17.66
C ILE A 14 69.96 -13.70 18.41
N PHE A 15 70.21 -12.90 19.45
CA PHE A 15 69.15 -12.23 20.21
C PHE A 15 68.41 -11.14 19.40
N VAL A 16 69.12 -10.45 18.50
CA VAL A 16 68.53 -9.43 17.60
C VAL A 16 67.67 -10.05 16.50
N ILE A 17 68.05 -11.23 15.97
CA ILE A 17 67.28 -11.92 14.93
C ILE A 17 65.94 -12.47 15.48
N CYS A 18 65.89 -12.86 16.75
CA CYS A 18 64.66 -13.39 17.37
C CYS A 18 63.60 -12.33 17.69
N MET A 19 63.95 -11.04 17.81
CA MET A 19 62.96 -9.97 18.07
C MET A 19 62.35 -9.36 16.79
N GLY A 20 62.83 -9.76 15.61
CA GLY A 20 62.46 -9.16 14.32
C GLY A 20 61.26 -9.79 13.60
N ILE A 21 60.56 -10.76 14.19
CA ILE A 21 59.39 -11.40 13.55
C ILE A 21 58.11 -10.90 14.23
N SER A 22 57.86 -9.59 14.11
CA SER A 22 56.50 -9.07 14.22
C SER A 22 55.71 -9.59 13.02
N ARG A 23 55.07 -10.75 13.17
CA ARG A 23 54.03 -11.16 12.22
C ARG A 23 52.93 -10.11 12.32
N ALA A 24 52.85 -9.23 11.32
CA ALA A 24 51.68 -8.41 11.12
C ALA A 24 50.48 -9.36 10.97
N THR A 25 49.70 -9.50 12.03
CA THR A 25 48.38 -10.10 11.93
C THR A 25 47.60 -9.27 10.91
N PRO A 26 47.07 -9.88 9.84
CA PRO A 26 46.22 -9.14 8.92
C PRO A 26 45.11 -8.48 9.73
N PRO A 27 44.73 -7.22 9.45
CA PRO A 27 43.63 -6.58 10.14
C PRO A 27 42.43 -7.52 10.02
N PHE A 28 41.91 -7.95 11.17
CA PHE A 28 40.70 -8.72 11.23
C PHE A 28 39.59 -7.77 10.81
N HIS A 29 39.29 -7.71 9.51
CA HIS A 29 38.09 -7.08 9.03
C HIS A 29 36.94 -7.95 9.54
N SER A 30 36.38 -7.58 10.68
CA SER A 30 35.01 -7.96 10.99
C SER A 30 34.21 -7.47 9.80
N TYR A 31 33.79 -8.39 8.93
CA TYR A 31 32.72 -8.14 7.98
C TYR A 31 31.49 -7.88 8.84
N LEU A 32 31.39 -6.65 9.35
CA LEU A 32 30.20 -6.12 10.00
C LEU A 32 29.16 -6.15 8.89
N TYR A 33 28.34 -7.19 8.91
CA TYR A 33 27.10 -7.22 8.17
C TYR A 33 26.33 -5.99 8.63
N ASN A 34 26.37 -4.92 7.83
CA ASN A 34 25.58 -3.74 8.10
C ASN A 34 24.18 -4.07 7.60
N PRO A 35 23.21 -4.36 8.48
CA PRO A 35 21.86 -4.63 8.02
C PRO A 35 21.37 -3.41 7.26
N GLN A 36 21.05 -3.61 6.00
CA GLN A 36 20.45 -2.60 5.15
C GLN A 36 18.97 -2.51 5.51
N TYR A 37 18.61 -1.48 6.28
CA TYR A 37 17.24 -1.22 6.71
C TYR A 37 16.83 0.21 6.38
N CYS A 38 15.53 0.38 6.17
CA CYS A 38 14.86 1.67 6.16
C CYS A 38 14.19 1.91 7.51
N SER A 39 14.09 3.17 7.94
CA SER A 39 13.37 3.54 9.16
C SER A 39 12.15 4.38 8.80
N ASP A 40 10.96 3.85 9.04
CA ASP A 40 9.72 4.63 8.91
C ASP A 40 9.52 5.48 10.16
N THR A 41 9.69 6.80 10.02
CA THR A 41 9.59 7.75 11.12
C THR A 41 8.16 7.92 11.62
N LEU A 42 7.16 7.60 10.80
CA LEU A 42 5.75 7.74 11.16
C LEU A 42 5.25 6.58 12.03
N SER A 43 5.65 5.33 11.73
CA SER A 43 5.30 4.17 12.55
C SER A 43 6.37 3.79 13.58
N GLY A 44 7.58 4.35 13.47
CA GLY A 44 8.74 3.95 14.26
C GLY A 44 9.31 2.58 13.90
N ARG A 45 8.81 1.93 12.84
CA ARG A 45 9.26 0.60 12.42
C ARG A 45 10.55 0.68 11.60
N GLN A 46 11.43 -0.28 11.85
CA GLN A 46 12.56 -0.58 10.97
C GLN A 46 12.15 -1.70 10.01
N LEU A 47 12.50 -1.55 8.74
CA LEU A 47 12.16 -2.46 7.65
C LEU A 47 13.44 -2.91 6.98
N TYR A 48 13.66 -4.22 6.93
CA TYR A 48 14.71 -4.76 6.08
C TYR A 48 14.36 -4.53 4.61
N VAL A 49 15.37 -4.42 3.75
CA VAL A 49 15.17 -4.34 2.30
C VAL A 49 14.28 -5.47 1.81
N GLY A 50 13.20 -5.12 1.11
CA GLY A 50 12.19 -6.07 0.61
C GLY A 50 10.99 -6.24 1.54
N GLU A 51 11.08 -5.85 2.81
CA GLU A 51 9.94 -5.89 3.72
C GLU A 51 8.89 -4.84 3.35
N VAL A 52 7.64 -5.22 3.61
CA VAL A 52 6.44 -4.43 3.32
C VAL A 52 5.47 -4.53 4.49
N PHE A 53 4.77 -3.43 4.79
CA PHE A 53 3.68 -3.45 5.76
C PHE A 53 2.64 -2.38 5.43
N THR A 54 1.46 -2.53 6.01
CA THR A 54 0.40 -1.52 5.98
C THR A 54 0.53 -0.60 7.19
N ARG A 55 0.64 0.71 6.98
CA ARG A 55 0.66 1.68 8.08
C ARG A 55 -0.74 1.80 8.69
N SER A 56 -0.85 1.47 9.98
CA SER A 56 -2.10 1.49 10.73
C SER A 56 -2.76 2.87 10.69
N GLY A 57 -4.07 2.91 10.44
CA GLY A 57 -4.86 4.15 10.40
C GLY A 57 -4.71 5.00 9.14
N GLN A 58 -3.82 4.65 8.21
CA GLN A 58 -3.62 5.41 6.97
C GLN A 58 -3.92 4.60 5.69
N CYS A 59 -4.04 3.28 5.79
CA CYS A 59 -4.15 2.37 4.64
C CYS A 59 -3.11 2.70 3.53
N VAL A 60 -1.86 2.85 3.94
CA VAL A 60 -0.72 3.07 3.05
C VAL A 60 0.17 1.85 3.13
N ARG A 61 0.55 1.30 1.97
CA ARG A 61 1.58 0.28 1.88
C ARG A 61 2.93 0.95 1.87
N VAL A 62 3.79 0.57 2.81
CA VAL A 62 5.16 1.06 2.94
C VAL A 62 6.12 -0.08 2.67
N GLN A 63 7.12 0.14 1.83
CA GLN A 63 8.12 -0.85 1.44
C GLN A 63 9.53 -0.26 1.53
N CYS A 64 10.48 -1.03 2.06
CA CYS A 64 11.89 -0.66 1.99
C CYS A 64 12.51 -1.18 0.69
N LEU A 65 12.96 -0.26 -0.18
CA LEU A 65 13.60 -0.60 -1.45
C LEU A 65 15.10 -0.85 -1.26
N GLY A 66 15.72 -1.53 -2.23
CA GLY A 66 17.18 -1.77 -2.23
C GLY A 66 18.04 -0.51 -2.28
N THR A 67 17.45 0.64 -2.61
CA THR A 67 18.09 1.97 -2.53
C THR A 67 18.13 2.55 -1.11
N LEU A 68 17.68 1.79 -0.09
CA LEU A 68 17.50 2.25 1.30
C LEU A 68 16.51 3.41 1.42
N GLN A 69 15.59 3.51 0.46
CA GLN A 69 14.50 4.48 0.48
C GLN A 69 13.19 3.77 0.80
N LEU A 70 12.35 4.45 1.57
CA LEU A 70 10.97 4.03 1.75
C LEU A 70 10.16 4.42 0.51
N TRP A 71 9.38 3.47 0.04
CA TRP A 71 8.36 3.69 -0.98
C TRP A 71 6.98 3.55 -0.35
N GLU A 72 6.09 4.47 -0.67
CA GLU A 72 4.73 4.52 -0.14
C GLU A 72 3.71 4.45 -1.27
N ASP A 73 2.66 3.66 -1.07
CA ASP A 73 1.53 3.52 -1.99
C ASP A 73 0.23 3.71 -1.24
N SER A 74 -0.50 4.75 -1.62
CA SER A 74 -1.79 5.10 -1.06
C SER A 74 -2.92 4.65 -1.97
N CYS A 75 -4.10 4.40 -1.39
CA CYS A 75 -5.30 4.11 -2.14
C CYS A 75 -5.58 5.20 -3.18
N LYS A 76 -5.74 4.78 -4.44
CA LYS A 76 -6.05 5.67 -5.54
C LYS A 76 -7.55 5.77 -5.74
N VAL A 77 -8.01 6.93 -6.15
CA VAL A 77 -9.39 7.11 -6.63
C VAL A 77 -9.44 6.63 -8.08
N PRO A 78 -10.33 5.70 -8.45
CA PRO A 78 -10.47 5.26 -9.83
C PRO A 78 -10.87 6.43 -10.74
N GLY A 79 -10.17 6.63 -11.84
CA GLY A 79 -10.41 7.77 -12.75
C GLY A 79 -11.66 7.65 -13.62
N ALA A 80 -12.23 6.45 -13.75
CA ALA A 80 -13.33 6.14 -14.68
C ALA A 80 -14.72 6.07 -14.02
N LEU A 81 -14.87 6.58 -12.80
CA LEU A 81 -16.16 6.60 -12.11
C LEU A 81 -17.12 7.61 -12.76
N LYS A 82 -18.39 7.24 -12.89
CA LYS A 82 -19.43 8.08 -13.52
C LYS A 82 -20.44 8.56 -12.49
N GLY A 83 -20.84 9.83 -12.61
CA GLY A 83 -21.88 10.43 -11.78
C GLY A 83 -21.34 11.14 -10.54
N ALA A 84 -22.23 11.42 -9.59
CA ALA A 84 -21.89 12.04 -8.31
C ALA A 84 -21.41 10.97 -7.33
N CYS A 85 -20.10 10.92 -7.07
CA CYS A 85 -19.47 9.89 -6.26
C CYS A 85 -19.16 10.36 -4.83
N ASN A 86 -19.50 9.53 -3.85
CA ASN A 86 -19.16 9.67 -2.46
C ASN A 86 -18.21 8.55 -2.03
N VAL A 87 -17.27 8.89 -1.13
CA VAL A 87 -16.35 7.92 -0.56
C VAL A 87 -17.07 7.16 0.56
N LEU A 88 -17.07 5.83 0.48
CA LEU A 88 -17.54 4.95 1.53
C LEU A 88 -16.35 4.40 2.33
N PRO A 89 -16.50 4.21 3.65
CA PRO A 89 -15.48 3.56 4.45
C PRO A 89 -15.22 2.14 3.92
N PRO A 90 -14.00 1.61 4.09
CA PRO A 90 -13.71 0.23 3.74
C PRO A 90 -14.65 -0.72 4.48
N THR A 91 -15.13 -1.75 3.78
CA THR A 91 -15.94 -2.81 4.38
C THR A 91 -15.21 -3.48 5.56
N GLU A 92 -13.88 -3.55 5.47
CA GLU A 92 -13.01 -4.18 6.47
C GLU A 92 -11.83 -3.26 6.83
N ALA A 93 -12.02 -2.40 7.82
CA ALA A 93 -11.06 -1.35 8.19
C ALA A 93 -9.75 -1.85 8.85
N ASN A 94 -9.71 -3.11 9.30
CA ASN A 94 -8.54 -3.71 9.98
C ASN A 94 -7.68 -4.58 9.07
N GLU A 95 -7.92 -4.55 7.76
CA GLU A 95 -7.17 -5.36 6.82
C GLU A 95 -5.91 -4.65 6.30
N ASP A 96 -5.00 -5.46 5.74
CA ASP A 96 -3.83 -4.95 5.04
C ASP A 96 -4.20 -4.28 3.72
N TYR A 97 -3.35 -3.36 3.27
CA TYR A 97 -3.42 -2.79 1.93
C TYR A 97 -3.39 -3.90 0.88
N PRO A 98 -4.24 -3.85 -0.17
CA PRO A 98 -5.15 -2.75 -0.52
C PRO A 98 -6.59 -2.91 0.00
N ARG A 99 -6.84 -3.84 0.92
CA ARG A 99 -8.22 -4.16 1.35
C ARG A 99 -8.82 -3.13 2.30
N CYS A 100 -7.96 -2.43 3.05
CA CYS A 100 -8.37 -1.25 3.82
C CYS A 100 -8.71 -0.02 2.95
N CYS A 101 -8.62 -0.10 1.61
CA CYS A 101 -8.93 1.03 0.75
C CYS A 101 -10.44 1.32 0.69
N PRO A 102 -10.83 2.60 0.56
CA PRO A 102 -12.23 2.98 0.52
C PRO A 102 -12.93 2.45 -0.74
N MET A 103 -14.26 2.38 -0.64
CA MET A 103 -15.13 2.13 -1.77
C MET A 103 -15.76 3.44 -2.25
N TYR A 104 -16.35 3.45 -3.44
CA TYR A 104 -16.93 4.66 -4.03
C TYR A 104 -18.37 4.38 -4.46
N GLU A 105 -19.32 5.10 -3.88
CA GLU A 105 -20.72 5.04 -4.28
C GLU A 105 -21.05 6.20 -5.19
N CYS A 106 -21.45 5.92 -6.42
CA CYS A 106 -21.75 6.90 -7.43
C CYS A 106 -23.21 6.85 -7.85
N LYS A 107 -23.84 8.04 -7.92
CA LYS A 107 -25.21 8.21 -8.39
C LYS A 107 -25.23 8.81 -9.79
N THR A 108 -26.01 8.20 -10.68
CA THR A 108 -26.31 8.70 -12.02
C THR A 108 -27.81 8.84 -12.19
N TYR A 109 -28.23 9.89 -12.88
CA TYR A 109 -29.61 10.19 -13.16
C TYR A 109 -29.85 10.11 -14.67
N GLU A 110 -30.85 9.34 -15.08
CA GLU A 110 -31.29 9.25 -16.47
C GLU A 110 -32.77 9.62 -16.56
N SER A 111 -33.06 10.74 -17.22
CA SER A 111 -34.45 11.16 -17.49
C SER A 111 -34.91 10.58 -18.83
N ASN A 112 -36.01 9.83 -18.84
CA ASN A 112 -36.66 9.36 -20.05
C ASN A 112 -38.10 9.91 -20.16
N ALA A 113 -38.80 9.60 -21.25
CA ALA A 113 -40.18 10.09 -21.47
C ALA A 113 -41.20 9.55 -20.45
N GLN A 114 -40.87 8.48 -19.71
CA GLN A 114 -41.74 7.84 -18.72
C GLN A 114 -41.43 8.23 -17.26
N GLY A 115 -40.27 8.84 -16.96
CA GLY A 115 -39.85 9.19 -15.62
C GLY A 115 -38.35 9.47 -15.49
N GLU A 116 -37.87 9.55 -14.26
CA GLU A 116 -36.46 9.72 -13.93
C GLU A 116 -35.93 8.43 -13.29
N LEU A 117 -34.79 7.93 -13.72
CA LEU A 117 -34.12 6.75 -13.17
C LEU A 117 -32.90 7.21 -12.36
N GLU A 118 -32.87 6.91 -11.06
CA GLU A 118 -31.68 7.04 -10.22
C GLU A 118 -30.96 5.69 -10.15
N GLN A 119 -29.74 5.63 -10.65
CA GLN A 119 -28.87 4.46 -10.50
C GLN A 119 -27.75 4.78 -9.50
N THR A 120 -27.61 3.93 -8.48
CA THR A 120 -26.56 3.97 -7.46
C THR A 120 -25.63 2.77 -7.64
N ASN A 121 -24.37 3.03 -7.98
CA ASN A 121 -23.34 2.02 -8.20
C ASN A 121 -22.23 2.14 -7.15
N THR A 122 -21.85 1.04 -6.52
CA THR A 122 -20.70 0.99 -5.61
C THR A 122 -19.52 0.32 -6.31
N TYR A 123 -18.38 1.00 -6.35
CA TYR A 123 -17.13 0.55 -6.93
C TYR A 123 -16.06 0.33 -5.86
N ASP A 124 -15.11 -0.56 -6.12
CA ASP A 124 -13.92 -0.69 -5.28
C ASP A 124 -12.78 0.27 -5.67
N HIS A 125 -11.66 0.19 -4.96
CA HIS A 125 -10.46 1.00 -5.19
C HIS A 125 -9.78 0.78 -6.55
N THR A 126 -10.14 -0.27 -7.28
CA THR A 126 -9.66 -0.52 -8.65
C THR A 126 -10.65 -0.05 -9.72
N GLY A 127 -11.85 0.39 -9.32
CA GLY A 127 -12.92 0.80 -10.22
C GLY A 127 -13.83 -0.35 -10.67
N ASN A 128 -13.73 -1.53 -10.06
CA ASN A 128 -14.65 -2.62 -10.36
C ASN A 128 -16.00 -2.41 -9.65
N LEU A 129 -17.09 -2.67 -10.36
CA LEU A 129 -18.44 -2.60 -9.81
C LEU A 129 -18.66 -3.75 -8.82
N ARG A 130 -19.10 -3.41 -7.61
CA ARG A 130 -19.38 -4.36 -6.50
C ARG A 130 -20.86 -4.46 -6.17
N LYS A 131 -21.59 -3.33 -6.25
CA LYS A 131 -23.05 -3.27 -6.04
C LYS A 131 -23.66 -2.31 -7.03
N SER A 132 -24.89 -2.60 -7.47
CA SER A 132 -25.68 -1.74 -8.34
C SER A 132 -27.12 -1.79 -7.87
N HIS A 133 -27.74 -0.61 -7.74
CA HIS A 133 -29.13 -0.45 -7.35
C HIS A 133 -29.78 0.59 -8.27
N VAL A 134 -30.95 0.28 -8.82
CA VAL A 134 -31.69 1.18 -9.73
C VAL A 134 -33.04 1.49 -9.10
N THR A 135 -33.37 2.77 -9.01
CA THR A 135 -34.63 3.29 -8.47
C THR A 135 -35.34 4.10 -9.54
N GLU A 136 -36.55 3.69 -9.90
CA GLU A 136 -37.39 4.44 -10.83
C GLU A 136 -38.24 5.48 -10.08
N LEU A 137 -38.03 6.75 -10.38
CA LEU A 137 -38.87 7.87 -9.95
C LEU A 137 -39.88 8.17 -11.05
N ILE A 138 -41.10 7.64 -10.89
CA ILE A 138 -42.22 7.95 -11.77
C ILE A 138 -42.75 9.35 -11.40
N VAL A 139 -42.52 10.34 -12.26
CA VAL A 139 -43.09 11.68 -12.11
C VAL A 139 -44.56 11.62 -12.56
N ILE A 140 -45.48 11.45 -11.62
CA ILE A 140 -46.92 11.59 -11.91
C ILE A 140 -47.21 13.08 -12.08
N SER A 141 -47.27 13.53 -13.33
CA SER A 141 -47.73 14.88 -13.68
C SER A 141 -49.15 15.09 -13.12
N LYS A 142 -49.29 16.12 -12.28
CA LYS A 142 -50.55 16.42 -11.56
C LYS A 142 -51.53 17.20 -12.43
N ASP A 143 -51.59 16.93 -13.73
CA ASP A 143 -52.59 17.51 -14.62
C ASP A 143 -53.74 16.52 -14.85
N ARG A 144 -54.42 16.15 -13.77
CA ARG A 144 -55.76 15.58 -13.86
C ARG A 144 -56.75 16.70 -14.14
N ARG A 145 -57.00 16.97 -15.43
CA ARG A 145 -58.31 17.49 -15.83
C ARG A 145 -59.37 16.43 -15.47
N PRO A 146 -60.51 16.80 -14.83
CA PRO A 146 -61.56 15.84 -14.52
C PRO A 146 -62.27 15.41 -15.81
N GLY A 147 -62.13 14.14 -16.21
CA GLY A 147 -62.98 13.57 -17.27
C GLY A 147 -62.39 12.53 -18.24
N ALA A 148 -61.27 11.85 -17.95
CA ALA A 148 -60.77 10.77 -18.81
C ALA A 148 -60.98 9.38 -18.17
N PRO A 149 -61.49 8.37 -18.92
CA PRO A 149 -61.90 7.08 -18.38
C PRO A 149 -60.72 6.20 -17.95
N ASP A 150 -60.97 5.35 -16.96
CA ASP A 150 -60.02 4.44 -16.32
C ASP A 150 -59.28 3.56 -17.34
N ILE A 151 -57.97 3.78 -17.50
CA ILE A 151 -57.06 2.83 -18.17
C ILE A 151 -56.41 1.99 -17.07
N PRO A 152 -56.44 0.63 -17.16
CA PRO A 152 -55.92 -0.22 -16.09
C PRO A 152 -54.42 0.01 -15.91
N ALA A 153 -54.02 0.26 -14.66
CA ALA A 153 -52.61 0.24 -14.27
C ALA A 153 -51.98 -1.09 -14.69
N ALA A 154 -51.07 -1.06 -15.65
CA ALA A 154 -50.33 -2.24 -16.06
C ALA A 154 -49.50 -2.76 -14.86
N PRO A 155 -49.43 -4.08 -14.66
CA PRO A 155 -48.82 -4.65 -13.47
C PRO A 155 -47.31 -4.42 -13.46
N ALA A 156 -46.79 -3.92 -12.34
CA ALA A 156 -45.37 -3.82 -12.07
C ALA A 156 -44.71 -5.21 -12.23
N ARG A 157 -43.89 -5.36 -13.26
CA ARG A 157 -43.07 -6.55 -13.44
C ARG A 157 -41.99 -6.54 -12.37
N LYS A 158 -42.11 -7.43 -11.39
CA LYS A 158 -41.04 -7.78 -10.47
C LYS A 158 -40.00 -8.58 -11.25
N TYR A 159 -38.80 -8.03 -11.42
CA TYR A 159 -37.64 -8.85 -11.79
C TYR A 159 -37.10 -9.49 -10.51
N HIS A 160 -36.90 -10.81 -10.54
CA HIS A 160 -36.20 -11.54 -9.49
C HIS A 160 -34.68 -11.38 -9.65
N VAL A 161 -34.03 -11.27 -8.49
CA VAL A 161 -32.59 -11.08 -8.25
C VAL A 161 -31.77 -12.25 -8.74
#